data_AF-A0A1Q4USS2-F1
#
_entry.id   AF-A0A1Q4USS2-F1
#
_cell.length_a   1.000
_cell.length_b   1.000
_cell.length_c   1.000
_cell.angle_alpha   90.00
_cell.angle_beta   90.00
_cell.angle_gamma   90.00
#
_symmetry.space_group_name_H-M   'P 1'
#
loop_
_entity.id
_entity.type
_entity.pdbx_description
1 polymer ?
#
loop_
_entity_poly.entity_id
_entity_poly.type
_entity_poly.pdbx_seq_one_letter_code
_entity_poly.pdbx_strand_id
1 'polypeptide(L)'
;MTHESGDAHERESFARLDKEIGPHSAHSTRTPEDEESGALHPAGSAPVGPDESADPTEAIMVDRPGGPSGPRLVDRVRSSKRRTVIPAWARSWDEFKTAGRGVAAYAWHVASYHAVRTPWYALRLTAHAPRGFARFLGESMRWMSDAEGEPLRQDAAGREDVGDYLKLSRQRDRRVRWRTLVSIVIGTVGPAVALALYVLAPTWLLALATAAAVMMLGRLGQSADAPVINRAVEIPKATRLTSDIVLRALGSLGIHAINQDQSKGGPGFTFTAPITRDGPGWLAEGNLPYGVTVTDVADRRERLASGLRRPLGCVWPEAVADEHTGHLRLWVGDEDLAKSRPAPWPL
;
A
#
# COMPACT_ATOMS: atom_id res chain seq x y z
N MET A 1 -25.27 13.04 -39.97
CA MET A 1 -26.62 12.60 -39.56
C MET A 1 -26.63 11.16 -39.04
N THR A 2 -25.55 10.67 -38.42
CA THR A 2 -25.43 9.29 -37.90
C THR A 2 -24.92 9.23 -36.46
N HIS A 3 -24.80 10.38 -35.78
CA HIS A 3 -24.29 10.44 -34.39
C HIS A 3 -25.41 10.49 -33.33
N GLU A 4 -26.66 10.74 -33.71
CA GLU A 4 -27.80 10.77 -32.76
C GLU A 4 -28.41 9.39 -32.48
N SER A 5 -28.14 8.38 -33.32
CA SER A 5 -28.73 7.04 -33.17
C SER A 5 -28.06 6.18 -32.09
N GLY A 6 -26.81 6.49 -31.71
CA GLY A 6 -26.07 5.72 -30.69
C GLY A 6 -26.52 6.06 -29.28
N ASP A 7 -26.69 7.36 -28.99
CA ASP A 7 -27.07 7.87 -27.67
C ASP A 7 -28.47 7.41 -27.23
N ALA A 8 -29.39 7.21 -28.18
CA ALA A 8 -30.74 6.74 -27.87
C ALA A 8 -30.74 5.28 -27.38
N HIS A 9 -29.90 4.42 -27.97
CA HIS A 9 -29.81 3.01 -27.61
C HIS A 9 -29.11 2.79 -26.27
N GLU A 10 -28.08 3.59 -25.94
CA GLU A 10 -27.44 3.55 -24.63
C GLU A 10 -28.40 4.01 -23.52
N ARG A 11 -29.19 5.06 -23.76
CA ARG A 11 -30.17 5.55 -22.77
C ARG A 11 -31.27 4.53 -22.48
N GLU A 12 -31.76 3.81 -23.49
CA GLU A 12 -32.75 2.73 -23.28
C GLU A 12 -32.18 1.53 -22.53
N SER A 13 -30.90 1.19 -22.75
CA SER A 13 -30.26 0.07 -22.06
C SER A 13 -29.96 0.40 -20.60
N PHE A 14 -29.54 1.64 -20.29
CA PHE A 14 -29.41 2.10 -18.90
C PHE A 14 -30.76 2.19 -18.17
N ALA A 15 -31.83 2.64 -18.85
CA ALA A 15 -33.17 2.70 -18.25
C ALA A 15 -33.77 1.30 -17.96
N ARG A 16 -33.42 0.27 -18.76
CA ARG A 16 -33.78 -1.12 -18.45
C ARG A 16 -33.02 -1.66 -17.25
N LEU A 17 -31.72 -1.35 -17.13
CA LEU A 17 -30.89 -1.82 -16.03
C LEU A 17 -31.36 -1.26 -14.68
N ASP A 18 -31.73 0.03 -14.62
CA ASP A 18 -32.28 0.65 -13.41
C ASP A 18 -33.64 0.06 -13.01
N LYS A 19 -34.42 -0.43 -13.98
CA LYS A 19 -35.71 -1.09 -13.73
C LYS A 19 -35.55 -2.51 -13.20
N GLU A 20 -34.45 -3.18 -13.56
CA GLU A 20 -34.09 -4.51 -13.02
C GLU A 20 -33.44 -4.44 -11.63
N ILE A 21 -32.89 -3.29 -11.23
CA ILE A 21 -32.16 -3.10 -9.96
C ILE A 21 -33.04 -2.44 -8.86
N GLY A 22 -34.33 -2.20 -9.12
CA GLY A 22 -35.33 -1.79 -8.12
C GLY A 22 -35.69 -2.88 -7.10
N PRO A 23 -36.15 -2.52 -5.89
CA PRO A 23 -35.74 -3.16 -4.65
C PRO A 23 -36.48 -4.47 -4.35
N HIS A 24 -35.83 -5.60 -4.64
CA HIS A 24 -36.20 -6.90 -4.10
C HIS A 24 -34.99 -7.58 -3.45
N SER A 25 -34.75 -7.25 -2.18
CA SER A 25 -34.27 -8.21 -1.17
C SER A 25 -34.28 -7.57 0.23
N ALA A 26 -35.47 -7.32 0.76
CA ALA A 26 -35.69 -7.21 2.20
C ALA A 26 -36.43 -8.47 2.65
N HIS A 27 -35.69 -9.41 3.25
CA HIS A 27 -36.19 -10.59 3.93
C HIS A 27 -35.14 -10.91 4.99
N SER A 28 -35.43 -11.22 6.25
CA SER A 28 -36.64 -11.24 7.06
C SER A 28 -36.09 -11.45 8.47
N THR A 29 -36.26 -10.48 9.37
CA THR A 29 -35.94 -10.67 10.79
C THR A 29 -37.29 -10.74 11.51
N ARG A 30 -37.66 -11.95 11.92
CA ARG A 30 -38.84 -12.21 12.75
C ARG A 30 -38.65 -11.56 14.11
N THR A 31 -39.57 -10.68 14.47
CA THR A 31 -39.95 -10.35 15.85
C THR A 31 -41.36 -10.90 16.07
N PRO A 32 -41.65 -11.57 17.18
CA PRO A 32 -43.03 -11.71 17.65
C PRO A 32 -43.30 -10.66 18.73
N GLU A 33 -44.31 -9.83 18.50
CA GLU A 33 -45.01 -9.06 19.54
C GLU A 33 -46.21 -9.90 20.03
N ASP A 34 -46.35 -9.93 21.34
CA ASP A 34 -47.55 -9.78 22.17
C ASP A 34 -48.93 -10.14 21.60
N GLU A 35 -49.64 -11.03 22.30
CA GLU A 35 -50.95 -10.77 22.94
C GLU A 35 -51.55 -12.09 23.46
N GLU A 36 -51.74 -12.22 24.79
CA GLU A 36 -53.08 -12.58 25.30
C GLU A 36 -53.25 -12.26 26.80
N SER A 37 -54.41 -11.69 27.07
CA SER A 37 -54.94 -11.14 28.30
C SER A 37 -55.45 -12.22 29.26
N GLY A 38 -55.42 -11.95 30.57
CA GLY A 38 -56.15 -12.76 31.55
C GLY A 38 -56.01 -12.28 33.00
N ALA A 39 -56.94 -11.43 33.43
CA ALA A 39 -57.10 -10.90 34.78
C ALA A 39 -57.35 -11.98 35.86
N LEU A 40 -57.05 -11.67 37.14
CA LEU A 40 -57.98 -11.72 38.30
C LEU A 40 -57.23 -11.73 39.66
N HIS A 41 -57.44 -10.67 40.46
CA HIS A 41 -57.46 -10.75 41.92
C HIS A 41 -58.79 -11.43 42.35
N PRO A 42 -58.86 -12.19 43.47
CA PRO A 42 -59.02 -11.55 44.78
C PRO A 42 -58.47 -12.28 46.03
N ALA A 43 -58.52 -11.50 47.11
CA ALA A 43 -58.36 -11.74 48.54
C ALA A 43 -58.60 -13.15 49.13
N GLY A 44 -57.89 -13.42 50.23
CA GLY A 44 -58.24 -14.48 51.19
C GLY A 44 -57.31 -14.54 52.41
N SER A 45 -57.68 -13.82 53.47
CA SER A 45 -57.66 -14.27 54.88
C SER A 45 -56.33 -14.65 55.58
N ALA A 46 -55.93 -13.82 56.56
CA ALA A 46 -55.27 -14.28 57.81
C ALA A 46 -56.31 -15.00 58.72
N PRO A 47 -55.98 -15.69 59.87
CA PRO A 47 -54.80 -15.52 60.74
C PRO A 47 -54.27 -16.78 61.53
N VAL A 48 -53.25 -16.54 62.40
CA VAL A 48 -52.79 -17.32 63.60
C VAL A 48 -51.98 -18.61 63.31
N GLY A 49 -50.84 -18.96 63.93
CA GLY A 49 -50.07 -18.52 65.11
C GLY A 49 -48.63 -19.13 65.09
N PRO A 50 -47.87 -19.10 66.20
CA PRO A 50 -46.39 -19.17 66.21
C PRO A 50 -45.82 -20.58 66.45
N ASP A 51 -44.61 -20.87 65.94
CA ASP A 51 -43.54 -21.53 66.73
C ASP A 51 -42.22 -21.71 65.97
N GLU A 52 -41.15 -21.73 66.77
CA GLU A 52 -39.73 -21.88 66.48
C GLU A 52 -39.35 -23.15 65.70
N SER A 53 -38.34 -23.06 64.82
CA SER A 53 -37.15 -23.94 64.78
C SER A 53 -36.30 -23.60 63.55
N ALA A 54 -35.08 -23.08 63.75
CA ALA A 54 -34.12 -22.85 62.67
C ALA A 54 -33.19 -24.08 62.53
N ASP A 55 -33.22 -24.70 61.35
CA ASP A 55 -32.44 -25.89 60.96
C ASP A 55 -31.15 -25.47 60.20
N PRO A 56 -29.99 -26.14 60.41
CA PRO A 56 -28.67 -25.67 59.98
C PRO A 56 -28.37 -26.16 58.56
N THR A 57 -28.74 -25.40 57.54
CA THR A 57 -28.27 -25.63 56.16
C THR A 57 -28.13 -24.31 55.41
N GLU A 58 -27.14 -23.51 55.79
CA GLU A 58 -26.76 -22.34 54.99
C GLU A 58 -25.49 -22.65 54.20
N ALA A 59 -25.67 -23.12 52.97
CA ALA A 59 -24.59 -23.22 52.00
C ALA A 59 -24.15 -21.80 51.61
N ILE A 60 -22.96 -21.40 52.04
CA ILE A 60 -22.34 -20.12 51.63
C ILE A 60 -21.98 -20.23 50.15
N MET A 61 -22.78 -19.58 49.30
CA MET A 61 -22.47 -19.38 47.88
C MET A 61 -21.27 -18.43 47.76
N VAL A 62 -20.13 -18.95 47.32
CA VAL A 62 -18.97 -18.13 46.93
C VAL A 62 -19.15 -17.70 45.47
N ASP A 63 -19.01 -16.40 45.24
CA ASP A 63 -19.11 -15.62 43.99
C ASP A 63 -20.48 -15.54 43.29
N ARG A 64 -21.13 -14.39 43.51
CA ARG A 64 -22.21 -13.85 42.68
C ARG A 64 -21.64 -12.65 41.89
N PRO A 65 -21.51 -12.70 40.55
CA PRO A 65 -21.07 -11.54 39.79
C PRO A 65 -22.26 -10.58 39.66
N GLY A 66 -22.47 -9.73 40.68
CA GLY A 66 -23.65 -8.87 40.72
C GLY A 66 -23.63 -7.71 41.72
N GLY A 67 -22.50 -7.45 42.39
CA GLY A 67 -22.33 -6.18 43.11
C GLY A 67 -22.01 -5.04 42.14
N PRO A 68 -22.43 -3.78 42.38
CA PRO A 68 -22.06 -2.64 41.53
C PRO A 68 -20.59 -2.28 41.75
N SER A 69 -19.68 -3.05 41.15
CA SER A 69 -18.24 -2.86 41.25
C SER A 69 -17.58 -2.92 39.87
N GLY A 70 -18.16 -2.18 38.92
CA GLY A 70 -17.47 -1.81 37.68
C GLY A 70 -17.24 -0.30 37.70
N PRO A 71 -16.03 0.20 37.34
CA PRO A 71 -15.79 1.64 37.29
C PRO A 71 -16.87 2.31 36.43
N ARG A 72 -17.51 3.36 36.98
CA ARG A 72 -18.58 4.09 36.29
C ARG A 72 -18.02 4.57 34.96
N LEU A 73 -18.86 4.74 33.94
CA LEU A 73 -18.41 5.22 32.61
C LEU A 73 -17.53 6.48 32.73
N VAL A 74 -17.83 7.35 33.69
CA VAL A 74 -17.05 8.55 34.03
C VAL A 74 -15.65 8.25 34.54
N ASP A 75 -15.45 7.19 35.33
CA ASP A 75 -14.15 6.78 35.84
C ASP A 75 -13.32 6.14 34.72
N ARG A 76 -13.97 5.37 33.82
CA ARG A 76 -13.34 4.84 32.59
C ARG A 76 -12.91 5.95 31.61
N VAL A 77 -13.71 7.01 31.50
CA VAL A 77 -13.37 8.17 30.66
C VAL A 77 -12.25 9.00 31.30
N ARG A 78 -12.22 9.13 32.63
CA ARG A 78 -11.14 9.83 33.35
C ARG A 78 -9.81 9.07 33.29
N SER A 79 -9.84 7.74 33.34
CA SER A 79 -8.65 6.90 33.15
C SER A 79 -8.28 6.71 31.67
N SER A 80 -9.08 7.22 30.72
CA SER A 80 -8.77 7.10 29.30
C SER A 80 -7.58 7.98 28.91
N LYS A 81 -6.56 7.33 28.34
CA LYS A 81 -5.33 7.99 27.86
C LYS A 81 -5.65 8.75 26.57
N ARG A 82 -5.61 10.08 26.60
CA ARG A 82 -5.84 10.93 25.42
C ARG A 82 -4.64 10.83 24.48
N ARG A 83 -4.91 10.65 23.18
CA ARG A 83 -3.86 10.54 22.16
C ARG A 83 -3.45 11.91 21.65
N THR A 84 -2.15 12.06 21.38
CA THR A 84 -1.61 13.28 20.77
C THR A 84 -1.99 13.31 19.28
N VAL A 85 -2.64 14.41 18.85
CA VAL A 85 -3.12 14.58 17.47
C VAL A 85 -2.01 15.07 16.53
N ILE A 86 -1.04 15.83 17.07
CA ILE A 86 0.06 16.41 16.30
C ILE A 86 1.30 15.53 16.51
N PRO A 87 1.94 15.04 15.43
CA PRO A 87 3.20 14.32 15.52
C PRO A 87 4.27 15.16 16.24
N ALA A 88 5.15 14.51 17.01
CA ALA A 88 6.22 15.22 17.75
C ALA A 88 7.06 16.14 16.84
N TRP A 89 7.39 15.65 15.63
CA TRP A 89 8.19 16.39 14.65
C TRP A 89 7.52 17.66 14.12
N ALA A 90 6.19 17.75 14.20
CA ALA A 90 5.42 18.92 13.79
C ALA A 90 5.21 19.90 14.95
N ARG A 91 5.55 19.50 16.18
CA ARG A 91 5.35 20.28 17.40
C ARG A 91 6.63 20.99 17.85
N SER A 92 7.81 20.48 17.50
CA SER A 92 9.10 21.07 17.87
C SER A 92 9.91 21.52 16.65
N TRP A 93 10.43 22.75 16.73
CA TRP A 93 11.22 23.36 15.66
C TRP A 93 12.59 22.66 15.47
N ASP A 94 13.14 22.12 16.55
CA ASP A 94 14.42 21.41 16.50
C ASP A 94 14.30 20.02 15.86
N GLU A 95 13.18 19.31 16.07
CA GLU A 95 12.89 18.07 15.32
C GLU A 95 12.66 18.35 13.85
N PHE A 96 11.97 19.46 13.51
CA PHE A 96 11.77 19.88 12.12
C PHE A 96 13.11 20.17 11.41
N LYS A 97 14.02 20.93 12.03
CA LYS A 97 15.36 21.18 11.49
C LYS A 97 16.16 19.89 11.31
N THR A 98 16.07 18.98 12.28
CA THR A 98 16.79 17.70 12.24
C THR A 98 16.28 16.82 11.09
N ALA A 99 14.97 16.74 10.91
CA ALA A 99 14.35 16.07 9.76
C ALA A 99 14.75 16.73 8.43
N GLY A 100 14.71 18.06 8.37
CA GLY A 100 15.11 18.84 7.19
C GLY A 100 16.57 18.63 6.80
N ARG A 101 17.48 18.53 7.78
CA ARG A 101 18.91 18.25 7.55
C ARG A 101 19.12 16.89 6.90
N GLY A 102 18.34 15.88 7.30
CA GLY A 102 18.38 14.55 6.67
C GLY A 102 17.97 14.59 5.20
N VAL A 103 16.87 15.29 4.89
CA VAL A 103 16.39 15.48 3.51
C VAL A 103 17.40 16.25 2.66
N ALA A 104 17.98 17.32 3.20
CA ALA A 104 18.99 18.11 2.52
C ALA A 104 20.27 17.30 2.24
N ALA A 105 20.75 16.53 3.23
CA ALA A 105 21.91 15.66 3.05
C ALA A 105 21.66 14.56 2.01
N TYR A 106 20.46 13.97 2.01
CA TYR A 106 20.04 13.02 0.98
C TYR A 106 20.02 13.65 -0.42
N ALA A 107 19.35 14.80 -0.57
CA ALA A 107 19.26 15.50 -1.85
C ALA A 107 20.63 15.92 -2.37
N TRP A 108 21.51 16.43 -1.49
CA TRP A 108 22.89 16.77 -1.81
C TRP A 108 23.67 15.54 -2.29
N HIS A 109 23.54 14.41 -1.61
CA HIS A 109 24.22 13.18 -2.01
C HIS A 109 23.76 12.70 -3.38
N VAL A 110 22.44 12.68 -3.64
CA VAL A 110 21.87 12.30 -4.94
C VAL A 110 22.34 13.24 -6.05
N ALA A 111 22.28 14.55 -5.82
CA ALA A 111 22.73 15.55 -6.78
C ALA A 111 24.23 15.41 -7.08
N SER A 112 25.06 15.28 -6.04
CA SER A 112 26.51 15.10 -6.17
C SER A 112 26.86 13.79 -6.89
N TYR A 113 26.18 12.69 -6.53
CA TYR A 113 26.36 11.37 -7.13
C TYR A 113 26.14 11.41 -8.64
N HIS A 114 25.07 12.08 -9.09
CA HIS A 114 24.76 12.21 -10.50
C HIS A 114 25.63 13.26 -11.19
N ALA A 115 25.92 14.41 -10.55
CA ALA A 115 26.76 15.46 -11.11
C ALA A 115 28.15 14.94 -11.53
N VAL A 116 28.79 14.14 -10.66
CA VAL A 116 30.09 13.51 -10.97
C VAL A 116 29.99 12.51 -12.13
N ARG A 117 28.84 11.87 -12.32
CA ARG A 117 28.61 10.85 -13.35
C ARG A 117 28.01 11.39 -14.64
N THR A 118 27.52 12.63 -14.66
CA THR A 118 26.93 13.27 -15.84
C THR A 118 27.82 13.17 -17.09
N PRO A 119 29.15 13.42 -17.01
CA PRO A 119 30.02 13.25 -18.18
C PRO A 119 30.02 11.82 -18.73
N TRP A 120 30.01 10.83 -17.84
CA TRP A 120 29.97 9.42 -18.22
C TRP A 120 28.61 9.01 -18.81
N TYR A 121 27.51 9.53 -18.26
CA TYR A 121 26.18 9.31 -18.82
C TYR A 121 26.05 9.90 -20.22
N ALA A 122 26.56 11.12 -20.43
CA ALA A 122 26.57 11.78 -21.72
C ALA A 122 27.39 10.98 -22.76
N LEU A 123 28.58 10.49 -22.37
CA LEU A 123 29.42 9.68 -23.24
C LEU A 123 28.72 8.38 -23.66
N ARG A 124 28.12 7.65 -22.71
CA ARG A 124 27.41 6.41 -23.00
C ARG A 124 26.18 6.64 -23.88
N LEU A 125 25.38 7.66 -23.60
CA LEU A 125 24.23 8.03 -24.44
C LEU A 125 24.68 8.39 -25.86
N THR A 126 25.78 9.14 -26.00
CA THR A 126 26.34 9.47 -27.31
C THR A 126 26.76 8.22 -28.09
N ALA A 127 27.38 7.24 -27.43
CA ALA A 127 27.72 5.95 -28.05
C ALA A 127 26.48 5.12 -28.46
N HIS A 128 25.34 5.34 -27.82
CA HIS A 128 24.06 4.70 -28.18
C HIS A 128 23.27 5.46 -29.25
N ALA A 129 23.59 6.72 -29.54
CA ALA A 129 22.83 7.55 -30.47
C ALA A 129 22.70 6.95 -31.89
N PRO A 130 23.74 6.33 -32.51
CA PRO A 130 23.58 5.71 -33.83
C PRO A 130 22.56 4.57 -33.84
N ARG A 131 22.53 3.75 -32.76
CA ARG A 131 21.55 2.67 -32.62
C ARG A 131 20.14 3.21 -32.45
N GLY A 132 19.98 4.28 -31.68
CA GLY A 132 18.68 4.92 -31.49
C GLY A 132 18.16 5.58 -32.75
N PHE A 133 19.06 6.18 -33.55
CA PHE A 133 18.73 6.70 -34.86
C PHE A 133 18.27 5.61 -35.82
N ALA A 134 18.99 4.48 -35.89
CA ALA A 134 18.58 3.34 -36.71
C ALA A 134 17.22 2.77 -36.28
N ARG A 135 16.97 2.68 -34.95
CA ARG A 135 15.67 2.28 -34.41
C ARG A 135 14.57 3.28 -34.77
N PHE A 136 14.81 4.57 -34.59
CA PHE A 136 13.86 5.63 -34.92
C PHE A 136 13.46 5.56 -36.41
N LEU A 137 14.44 5.39 -37.32
CA LEU A 137 14.17 5.21 -38.74
C LEU A 137 13.38 3.93 -39.02
N GLY A 138 13.78 2.80 -38.43
CA GLY A 138 13.09 1.52 -38.59
C GLY A 138 11.63 1.57 -38.13
N GLU A 139 11.39 2.16 -36.95
CA GLU A 139 10.05 2.38 -36.40
C GLU A 139 9.22 3.35 -37.24
N SER A 140 9.84 4.43 -37.74
CA SER A 140 9.18 5.38 -38.64
C SER A 140 8.77 4.73 -39.95
N MET A 141 9.63 3.90 -40.54
CA MET A 141 9.32 3.14 -41.76
C MET A 141 8.23 2.08 -41.49
N ARG A 142 8.28 1.41 -40.33
CA ARG A 142 7.28 0.44 -39.90
C ARG A 142 5.90 1.09 -39.72
N TRP A 143 5.87 2.27 -39.14
CA TRP A 143 4.66 3.09 -38.99
C TRP A 143 4.14 3.56 -40.34
N MET A 144 5.01 4.10 -41.20
CA MET A 144 4.66 4.61 -42.52
C MET A 144 4.06 3.51 -43.41
N SER A 145 4.61 2.29 -43.35
CA SER A 145 4.15 1.13 -44.13
C SER A 145 2.92 0.40 -43.56
N ASP A 146 2.44 0.81 -42.38
CA ASP A 146 1.33 0.15 -41.66
C ASP A 146 1.62 -1.33 -41.34
N ALA A 147 2.86 -1.63 -40.93
CA ALA A 147 3.27 -3.01 -40.68
C ALA A 147 2.55 -3.65 -39.47
N GLU A 148 2.03 -2.85 -38.54
CA GLU A 148 1.21 -3.32 -37.41
C GLU A 148 -0.05 -4.06 -37.87
N GLY A 149 -0.61 -3.68 -39.03
CA GLY A 149 -1.79 -4.32 -39.62
C GLY A 149 -1.47 -5.51 -40.52
N GLU A 150 -0.19 -5.87 -40.71
CA GLU A 150 0.22 -7.00 -41.55
C GLU A 150 -0.35 -8.35 -41.06
N PRO A 151 -0.29 -8.71 -39.75
CA PRO A 151 -0.78 -10.00 -39.29
C PRO A 151 -2.28 -10.23 -39.57
N LEU A 152 -3.10 -9.18 -39.45
CA LEU A 152 -4.53 -9.26 -39.73
C LEU A 152 -4.83 -9.46 -41.21
N ARG A 153 -4.01 -8.89 -42.09
CA ARG A 153 -4.11 -9.11 -43.55
C ARG A 153 -3.66 -10.51 -43.94
N GLN A 154 -2.61 -11.02 -43.30
CA GLN A 154 -2.14 -12.40 -43.49
C GLN A 154 -3.18 -13.41 -43.01
N ASP A 155 -3.83 -13.16 -41.88
CA ASP A 155 -4.92 -14.00 -41.36
C ASP A 155 -6.14 -14.02 -42.31
N ALA A 156 -6.58 -12.86 -42.81
CA ALA A 156 -7.66 -12.79 -43.78
C ALA A 156 -7.32 -13.50 -45.11
N ALA A 157 -6.07 -13.38 -45.57
CA ALA A 157 -5.58 -14.08 -46.75
C ALA A 157 -5.53 -15.61 -46.53
N GLY A 158 -5.08 -16.06 -45.36
CA GLY A 158 -5.04 -17.47 -44.99
C GLY A 158 -6.43 -18.10 -44.83
N ARG A 159 -7.44 -17.31 -44.47
CA ARG A 159 -8.85 -17.72 -44.43
C ARG A 159 -9.55 -17.65 -45.80
N GLU A 160 -8.84 -17.24 -46.84
CA GLU A 160 -9.38 -17.01 -48.20
C GLU A 160 -10.56 -16.02 -48.24
N ASP A 161 -10.67 -15.13 -47.24
CA ASP A 161 -11.73 -14.12 -47.17
C ASP A 161 -11.33 -12.86 -47.96
N VAL A 162 -11.68 -12.87 -49.24
CA VAL A 162 -11.41 -11.77 -50.17
C VAL A 162 -12.11 -10.48 -49.73
N GLY A 163 -13.31 -10.58 -49.15
CA GLY A 163 -14.11 -9.43 -48.75
C GLY A 163 -13.44 -8.63 -47.64
N ASP A 164 -13.01 -9.33 -46.59
CA ASP A 164 -12.32 -8.71 -45.45
C ASP A 164 -10.90 -8.27 -45.80
N TYR A 165 -10.16 -9.03 -46.62
CA TYR A 165 -8.86 -8.62 -47.13
C TYR A 165 -8.95 -7.28 -47.89
N LEU A 166 -9.92 -7.12 -48.80
CA LEU A 166 -10.10 -5.88 -49.56
C LEU A 166 -10.51 -4.68 -48.68
N LYS A 167 -11.23 -4.90 -47.56
CA LYS A 167 -11.54 -3.84 -46.60
C LYS A 167 -10.27 -3.39 -45.86
N LEU A 168 -9.49 -4.33 -45.34
CA LEU A 168 -8.24 -4.06 -44.63
C LEU A 168 -7.21 -3.38 -45.55
N SER A 169 -7.11 -3.83 -46.80
CA SER A 169 -6.22 -3.22 -47.82
C SER A 169 -6.60 -1.75 -48.11
N ARG A 170 -7.89 -1.45 -48.31
CA ARG A 170 -8.36 -0.06 -48.51
C ARG A 170 -8.06 0.84 -47.30
N GLN A 171 -8.20 0.32 -46.07
CA GLN A 171 -7.85 1.06 -44.87
C GLN A 171 -6.34 1.33 -44.77
N ARG A 172 -5.51 0.31 -45.10
CA ARG A 172 -4.06 0.45 -45.18
C ARG A 172 -3.68 1.55 -46.16
N ASP A 173 -4.20 1.52 -47.39
CA ASP A 173 -3.88 2.54 -48.41
C ASP A 173 -4.19 3.95 -47.92
N ARG A 174 -5.33 4.15 -47.26
CA ARG A 174 -5.68 5.46 -46.69
C ARG A 174 -4.70 5.89 -45.59
N ARG A 175 -4.34 4.98 -44.67
CA ARG A 175 -3.36 5.27 -43.60
C ARG A 175 -1.98 5.55 -44.17
N VAL A 176 -1.48 4.69 -45.07
CA VAL A 176 -0.16 4.83 -45.71
C VAL A 176 -0.10 6.13 -46.50
N ARG A 177 -1.09 6.47 -47.32
CA ARG A 177 -1.10 7.76 -48.07
C ARG A 177 -0.97 8.96 -47.15
N TRP A 178 -1.76 9.00 -46.06
CA TRP A 178 -1.69 10.10 -45.09
C TRP A 178 -0.35 10.11 -44.33
N ARG A 179 0.10 8.95 -43.83
CA ARG A 179 1.37 8.83 -43.10
C ARG A 179 2.57 9.19 -43.97
N THR A 180 2.57 8.81 -45.24
CA THR A 180 3.60 9.19 -46.22
C THR A 180 3.57 10.68 -46.48
N LEU A 181 2.40 11.29 -46.66
CA LEU A 181 2.28 12.75 -46.82
C LEU A 181 2.85 13.47 -45.60
N VAL A 182 2.45 13.08 -44.39
CA VAL A 182 2.99 13.62 -43.13
C VAL A 182 4.50 13.46 -43.07
N SER A 183 5.03 12.29 -43.47
CA SER A 183 6.47 12.01 -43.45
C SER A 183 7.25 12.85 -44.46
N ILE A 184 6.69 13.10 -45.66
CA ILE A 184 7.29 13.99 -46.66
C ILE A 184 7.31 15.43 -46.15
N VAL A 185 6.21 15.89 -45.55
CA VAL A 185 6.13 17.23 -44.96
C VAL A 185 7.17 17.39 -43.86
N ILE A 186 7.26 16.45 -42.91
CA ILE A 186 8.27 16.47 -41.85
C ILE A 186 9.68 16.39 -42.43
N GLY A 187 9.91 15.51 -43.41
CA GLY A 187 11.19 15.31 -44.08
C GLY A 187 11.66 16.50 -44.91
N THR A 188 10.76 17.41 -45.29
CA THR A 188 11.11 18.62 -46.05
C THR A 188 11.17 19.85 -45.15
N VAL A 189 10.13 20.07 -44.35
CA VAL A 189 10.01 21.23 -43.45
C VAL A 189 11.03 21.13 -42.30
N GLY A 190 11.23 19.94 -41.74
CA GLY A 190 12.16 19.72 -40.62
C GLY A 190 13.59 20.17 -40.94
N PRO A 191 14.21 19.67 -42.02
CA PRO A 191 15.55 20.11 -42.44
C PRO A 191 15.61 21.60 -42.81
N ALA A 192 14.58 22.16 -43.45
CA ALA A 192 14.55 23.59 -43.76
C ALA A 192 14.54 24.46 -42.49
N VAL A 193 13.74 24.08 -41.49
CA VAL A 193 13.73 24.74 -40.17
C VAL A 193 15.05 24.54 -39.45
N ALA A 194 15.63 23.35 -39.48
CA ALA A 194 16.93 23.08 -38.87
C ALA A 194 18.05 23.93 -39.50
N LEU A 195 18.03 24.08 -40.83
CA LEU A 195 18.96 24.95 -41.55
C LEU A 195 18.77 26.43 -41.20
N ALA A 196 17.52 26.90 -41.12
CA ALA A 196 17.22 28.26 -40.69
C ALA A 196 17.73 28.52 -39.27
N LEU A 197 17.49 27.59 -38.33
CA LEU A 197 18.01 27.69 -36.97
C LEU A 197 19.54 27.67 -36.94
N TYR A 198 20.20 26.83 -37.75
CA TYR A 198 21.65 26.80 -37.85
C TYR A 198 22.25 28.16 -38.25
N VAL A 199 21.55 28.91 -39.11
CA VAL A 199 22.00 30.24 -39.57
C VAL A 199 21.62 31.36 -38.59
N LEU A 200 20.42 31.31 -38.00
CA LEU A 200 19.87 32.42 -37.20
C LEU A 200 20.11 32.29 -35.69
N ALA A 201 20.29 31.07 -35.17
CA ALA A 201 20.33 30.83 -33.72
C ALA A 201 21.73 31.08 -33.13
N PRO A 202 21.80 31.55 -31.87
CA PRO A 202 23.06 31.61 -31.13
C PRO A 202 23.72 30.23 -31.00
N THR A 203 25.06 30.21 -31.05
CA THR A 203 25.85 28.96 -31.01
C THR A 203 25.60 28.11 -29.76
N TRP A 204 25.37 28.74 -28.60
CA TRP A 204 25.06 28.03 -27.36
C TRP A 204 23.70 27.30 -27.44
N LEU A 205 22.72 27.89 -28.12
CA LEU A 205 21.39 27.27 -28.30
C LEU A 205 21.49 26.07 -29.23
N LEU A 206 22.28 26.19 -30.31
CA LEU A 206 22.58 25.07 -31.21
C LEU A 206 23.28 23.93 -30.47
N ALA A 207 24.29 24.23 -29.64
CA ALA A 207 24.98 23.23 -28.85
C ALA A 207 24.03 22.48 -27.89
N LEU A 208 23.14 23.19 -27.20
CA LEU A 208 22.13 22.58 -26.33
C LEU A 208 21.12 21.73 -27.11
N ALA A 209 20.64 22.22 -28.26
CA ALA A 209 19.70 21.48 -29.11
C ALA A 209 20.33 20.20 -29.68
N THR A 210 21.56 20.27 -30.17
CA THR A 210 22.30 19.10 -30.66
C THR A 210 22.57 18.12 -29.53
N ALA A 211 22.99 18.59 -28.35
CA ALA A 211 23.19 17.74 -27.18
C ALA A 211 21.88 17.04 -26.76
N ALA A 212 20.77 17.77 -26.72
CA ALA A 212 19.45 17.20 -26.42
C ALA A 212 19.02 16.15 -27.45
N ALA A 213 19.21 16.42 -28.75
CA ALA A 213 18.90 15.47 -29.81
C ALA A 213 19.75 14.19 -29.70
N VAL A 214 21.06 14.32 -29.46
CA VAL A 214 21.98 13.19 -29.25
C VAL A 214 21.59 12.40 -28.00
N MET A 215 21.24 13.06 -26.90
CA MET A 215 20.79 12.39 -25.67
C MET A 215 19.46 11.65 -25.89
N MET A 216 18.52 12.23 -26.62
CA MET A 216 17.23 11.61 -26.95
C MET A 216 17.43 10.35 -27.82
N LEU A 217 18.24 10.46 -28.88
CA LEU A 217 18.60 9.32 -29.72
C LEU A 217 19.36 8.26 -28.91
N GLY A 218 20.30 8.66 -28.07
CA GLY A 218 21.01 7.76 -27.16
C GLY A 218 20.07 6.97 -26.26
N ARG A 219 19.01 7.62 -25.76
CA ARG A 219 17.99 7.00 -24.92
C ARG A 219 17.09 6.03 -25.69
N LEU A 220 16.72 6.35 -26.93
CA LEU A 220 16.00 5.41 -27.83
C LEU A 220 16.87 4.19 -28.21
N GLY A 221 18.18 4.39 -28.32
CA GLY A 221 19.16 3.36 -28.67
C GLY A 221 19.52 2.39 -27.56
N GLN A 222 18.98 2.61 -26.37
CA GLN A 222 19.32 1.88 -25.17
C GLN A 222 18.63 0.50 -25.10
N SER A 223 19.29 -0.51 -24.51
CA SER A 223 18.62 -1.77 -24.17
C SER A 223 17.88 -1.64 -22.83
N ALA A 224 16.76 -2.34 -22.69
CA ALA A 224 15.97 -2.33 -21.46
C ALA A 224 16.78 -2.85 -20.25
N ASP A 225 17.69 -3.79 -20.49
CA ASP A 225 18.48 -4.45 -19.45
C ASP A 225 19.75 -3.67 -19.03
N ALA A 226 20.11 -2.58 -19.74
CA ALA A 226 21.30 -1.79 -19.43
C ALA A 226 20.97 -0.28 -19.28
N PRO A 227 20.31 0.13 -18.18
CA PRO A 227 20.12 1.53 -17.83
C PRO A 227 21.45 2.31 -17.73
N VAL A 228 21.57 3.47 -18.39
CA VAL A 228 22.73 4.37 -18.27
C VAL A 228 22.72 5.06 -16.90
N ILE A 229 21.53 5.42 -16.40
CA ILE A 229 21.34 6.05 -15.10
C ILE A 229 21.03 4.97 -14.07
N ASN A 230 21.94 4.79 -13.12
CA ASN A 230 21.77 3.87 -11.99
C ASN A 230 21.23 4.62 -10.77
N ARG A 231 20.58 3.89 -9.86
CA ARG A 231 20.05 4.45 -8.62
C ARG A 231 21.20 4.93 -7.72
N ALA A 232 21.11 6.18 -7.25
CA ALA A 232 22.12 6.78 -6.37
C ALA A 232 22.08 6.22 -4.94
N VAL A 233 20.89 5.91 -4.43
CA VAL A 233 20.69 5.43 -3.06
C VAL A 233 19.74 4.24 -3.07
N GLU A 234 20.20 3.12 -2.53
CA GLU A 234 19.34 1.99 -2.21
C GLU A 234 18.73 2.22 -0.84
N ILE A 235 17.44 2.60 -0.81
CA ILE A 235 16.70 2.67 0.44
C ILE A 235 16.38 1.22 0.82
N PRO A 236 16.90 0.70 1.95
CA PRO A 236 16.50 -0.60 2.44
C PRO A 236 14.98 -0.58 2.62
N LYS A 237 14.26 -1.45 1.91
CA LYS A 237 12.83 -1.62 2.14
C LYS A 237 12.64 -2.33 3.47
N ALA A 238 12.74 -1.60 4.58
CA ALA A 238 12.20 -2.06 5.85
C ALA A 238 10.69 -2.17 5.66
N THR A 239 10.19 -3.39 5.42
CA THR A 239 8.76 -3.70 5.39
C THR A 239 8.09 -3.10 6.63
N ARG A 240 7.02 -2.33 6.45
CA ARG A 240 6.24 -1.78 7.56
C ARG A 240 5.82 -2.91 8.49
N LEU A 241 5.88 -2.67 9.81
CA LEU A 241 5.36 -3.62 10.78
C LEU A 241 3.84 -3.61 10.72
N THR A 242 3.24 -4.66 10.15
CA THR A 242 1.78 -4.84 10.12
C THR A 242 1.37 -5.91 11.12
N SER A 243 0.10 -5.86 11.54
CA SER A 243 -0.46 -6.84 12.47
C SER A 243 -0.28 -8.27 11.99
N ASP A 244 -0.49 -8.54 10.69
CA ASP A 244 -0.30 -9.87 10.11
C ASP A 244 1.15 -10.35 10.16
N ILE A 245 2.13 -9.43 10.03
CA ILE A 245 3.55 -9.78 10.11
C ILE A 245 3.92 -10.16 11.55
N VAL A 246 3.41 -9.42 12.54
CA VAL A 246 3.62 -9.72 13.97
C VAL A 246 2.97 -11.06 14.31
N LEU A 247 1.72 -11.29 13.90
CA LEU A 247 0.99 -12.54 14.15
C LEU A 247 1.69 -13.74 13.52
N ARG A 248 2.13 -13.61 12.26
CA ARG A 248 2.90 -14.66 11.57
C ARG A 248 4.23 -14.93 12.28
N ALA A 249 4.91 -13.90 12.74
CA ALA A 249 6.17 -14.05 13.47
C ALA A 249 5.97 -14.73 14.83
N LEU A 250 4.93 -14.36 15.59
CA LEU A 250 4.57 -15.02 16.85
C LEU A 250 4.19 -16.50 16.65
N GLY A 251 3.47 -16.82 15.57
CA GLY A 251 3.16 -18.22 15.21
C GLY A 251 4.42 -19.03 14.86
N SER A 252 5.45 -18.39 14.31
CA SER A 252 6.73 -19.05 13.99
C SER A 252 7.58 -19.39 15.23
N LEU A 253 7.22 -18.89 16.42
CA LEU A 253 7.95 -19.18 17.66
C LEU A 253 7.76 -20.62 18.13
N GLY A 254 6.71 -21.31 17.68
CA GLY A 254 6.40 -22.67 18.12
C GLY A 254 5.96 -22.74 19.59
N ILE A 255 5.31 -21.69 20.10
CA ILE A 255 4.68 -21.70 21.43
C ILE A 255 3.28 -22.30 21.26
N HIS A 256 3.03 -23.44 21.92
CA HIS A 256 1.84 -24.24 21.67
C HIS A 256 0.54 -23.44 21.87
N ALA A 257 0.43 -22.67 22.95
CA ALA A 257 -0.75 -21.87 23.25
C ALA A 257 -1.04 -20.79 22.19
N ILE A 258 -0.01 -20.13 21.63
CA ILE A 258 -0.18 -19.15 20.53
C ILE A 258 -0.69 -19.85 19.27
N ASN A 259 -0.05 -20.95 18.90
CA ASN A 259 -0.42 -21.68 17.69
C ASN A 259 -1.82 -22.31 17.80
N GLN A 260 -2.19 -22.76 19.00
CA GLN A 260 -3.50 -23.31 19.27
C GLN A 260 -4.58 -22.23 19.14
N ASP A 261 -4.35 -21.05 19.70
CA ASP A 261 -5.28 -19.92 19.58
C ASP A 261 -5.46 -19.50 18.11
N GLN A 262 -4.36 -19.33 17.38
CA GLN A 262 -4.38 -19.02 15.94
C GLN A 262 -5.09 -20.10 15.11
N SER A 263 -4.84 -21.40 15.39
CA SER A 263 -5.47 -22.51 14.65
C SER A 263 -6.98 -22.61 14.87
N LYS A 264 -7.48 -22.12 16.00
CA LYS A 264 -8.91 -22.07 16.33
C LYS A 264 -9.59 -20.83 15.75
N GLY A 265 -8.87 -20.02 14.97
CA GLY A 265 -9.37 -18.74 14.45
C GLY A 265 -9.38 -17.62 15.49
N GLY A 266 -8.73 -17.82 16.65
CA GLY A 266 -8.50 -16.80 17.65
C GLY A 266 -7.47 -15.77 17.18
N PRO A 267 -7.43 -14.57 17.80
CA PRO A 267 -6.57 -13.48 17.37
C PRO A 267 -5.08 -13.79 17.54
N GLY A 268 -4.67 -14.75 18.39
CA GLY A 268 -3.28 -15.15 18.64
C GLY A 268 -2.43 -14.11 19.38
N PHE A 269 -2.76 -12.83 19.21
CA PHE A 269 -2.22 -11.67 19.90
C PHE A 269 -3.23 -10.52 19.78
N THR A 270 -3.67 -9.98 20.91
CA THR A 270 -4.66 -8.90 20.93
C THR A 270 -3.94 -7.56 21.05
N PHE A 271 -3.91 -6.77 19.98
CA PHE A 271 -3.29 -5.43 20.00
C PHE A 271 -4.06 -4.47 20.91
N THR A 272 -3.39 -3.97 21.95
CA THR A 272 -3.94 -2.98 22.89
C THR A 272 -3.79 -1.56 22.35
N ALA A 273 -2.76 -1.33 21.52
CA ALA A 273 -2.51 -0.08 20.82
C ALA A 273 -2.27 -0.31 19.32
N PRO A 274 -2.62 0.65 18.45
CA PRO A 274 -2.25 0.58 17.05
C PRO A 274 -0.72 0.59 16.91
N ILE A 275 -0.21 -0.14 15.93
CA ILE A 275 1.23 -0.14 15.63
C ILE A 275 1.63 1.26 15.18
N THR A 276 2.53 1.89 15.92
CA THR A 276 2.98 3.27 15.67
C THR A 276 4.49 3.32 15.49
N ARG A 277 4.97 4.40 14.87
CA ARG A 277 6.40 4.66 14.80
C ARG A 277 6.89 5.21 16.14
N ASP A 278 7.97 4.62 16.64
CA ASP A 278 8.63 5.01 17.87
C ASP A 278 10.13 5.16 17.60
N GLY A 279 10.59 6.40 17.45
CA GLY A 279 11.97 6.72 17.05
C GLY A 279 12.38 6.05 15.72
N PRO A 280 13.56 5.41 15.63
CA PRO A 280 14.04 4.70 14.44
C PRO A 280 13.43 3.29 14.32
N GLY A 281 12.15 3.11 14.64
CA GLY A 281 11.48 1.81 14.65
C GLY A 281 9.96 1.87 14.73
N TRP A 282 9.38 0.71 15.02
CA TRP A 282 7.95 0.48 15.20
C TRP A 282 7.70 -0.14 16.57
N LEU A 283 6.60 0.27 17.19
CA LEU A 283 6.14 -0.25 18.47
C LEU A 283 4.80 -0.95 18.29
N ALA A 284 4.73 -2.20 18.72
CA ALA A 284 3.51 -2.99 18.80
C ALA A 284 3.27 -3.40 20.26
N GLU A 285 2.12 -3.02 20.81
CA GLU A 285 1.72 -3.33 22.19
C GLU A 285 0.44 -4.17 22.18
N GLY A 286 0.42 -5.21 23.00
CA GLY A 286 -0.73 -6.10 23.06
C GLY A 286 -0.57 -7.25 24.03
N ASN A 287 -1.63 -8.03 24.15
CA ASN A 287 -1.73 -9.13 25.09
C ASN A 287 -1.55 -10.47 24.39
N LEU A 288 -0.68 -11.30 24.97
CA LEU A 288 -0.48 -12.69 24.59
C LEU A 288 -1.63 -13.57 25.10
N PRO A 289 -1.85 -14.75 24.48
CA PRO A 289 -2.82 -15.72 24.96
C PRO A 289 -2.53 -16.17 26.40
N TYR A 290 -3.59 -16.60 27.10
CA TYR A 290 -3.47 -17.04 28.48
C TYR A 290 -2.42 -18.14 28.67
N GLY A 291 -1.61 -18.01 29.72
CA GLY A 291 -0.53 -18.95 30.04
C GLY A 291 0.77 -18.75 29.26
N VAL A 292 0.87 -17.73 28.41
CA VAL A 292 2.13 -17.34 27.75
C VAL A 292 2.63 -16.03 28.33
N THR A 293 3.90 -16.02 28.73
CA THR A 293 4.57 -14.85 29.29
C THR A 293 5.45 -14.15 28.26
N VAL A 294 5.75 -12.87 28.49
CA VAL A 294 6.72 -12.15 27.66
C VAL A 294 8.11 -12.78 27.73
N THR A 295 8.50 -13.35 28.86
CA THR A 295 9.76 -14.10 29.02
C THR A 295 9.84 -15.26 28.04
N ASP A 296 8.76 -16.01 27.83
CA ASP A 296 8.74 -17.12 26.84
C ASP A 296 9.01 -16.64 25.41
N VAL A 297 8.56 -15.41 25.08
CA VAL A 297 8.80 -14.77 23.78
C VAL A 297 10.22 -14.20 23.70
N ALA A 298 10.72 -13.60 24.78
CA ALA A 298 12.05 -13.04 24.88
C ALA A 298 13.15 -14.12 24.79
N ASP A 299 12.94 -15.29 25.40
CA ASP A 299 13.86 -16.42 25.29
C ASP A 299 13.94 -16.97 23.86
N ARG A 300 12.90 -16.76 23.05
CA ARG A 300 12.83 -17.17 21.63
C ARG A 300 13.07 -16.01 20.66
N ARG A 301 13.72 -14.94 21.12
CA ARG A 301 13.99 -13.72 20.32
C ARG A 301 14.65 -13.99 18.97
N GLU A 302 15.56 -14.96 18.86
CA GLU A 302 16.21 -15.30 17.57
C GLU A 302 15.20 -15.83 16.54
N ARG A 303 14.26 -16.67 16.96
CA ARG A 303 13.17 -17.15 16.11
C ARG A 303 12.20 -16.03 15.76
N LEU A 304 11.93 -15.13 16.71
CA LEU A 304 11.11 -13.95 16.48
C LEU A 304 11.73 -13.04 15.40
N ALA A 305 13.03 -12.77 15.49
CA ALA A 305 13.77 -11.98 14.53
C ALA A 305 13.75 -12.62 13.13
N SER A 306 13.92 -13.94 13.06
CA SER A 306 13.77 -14.72 11.82
C SER A 306 12.35 -14.60 11.23
N GLY A 307 11.30 -14.75 12.06
CA GLY A 307 9.90 -14.62 11.66
C GLY A 307 9.55 -13.22 11.12
N LEU A 308 10.16 -12.18 11.70
CA LEU A 308 10.04 -10.79 11.23
C LEU A 308 10.94 -10.46 10.03
N ARG A 309 11.83 -11.39 9.63
CA ARG A 309 12.90 -11.18 8.64
C ARG A 309 13.73 -9.93 8.95
N ARG A 310 14.20 -9.83 10.20
CA ARG A 310 15.02 -8.74 10.71
C ARG A 310 16.28 -9.26 11.40
N PRO A 311 17.38 -8.50 11.38
CA PRO A 311 18.54 -8.78 12.23
C PRO A 311 18.12 -8.86 13.70
N LEU A 312 18.83 -9.68 14.48
CA LEU A 312 18.53 -9.88 15.91
C LEU A 312 18.52 -8.55 16.67
N GLY A 313 19.48 -7.67 16.41
CA GLY A 313 19.61 -6.36 17.07
C GLY A 313 18.47 -5.37 16.79
N CYS A 314 17.55 -5.68 15.87
CA CYS A 314 16.38 -4.86 15.60
C CYS A 314 15.16 -5.24 16.45
N VAL A 315 15.12 -6.42 17.07
CA VAL A 315 13.89 -6.93 17.71
C VAL A 315 14.04 -6.99 19.22
N TRP A 316 13.13 -6.34 19.95
CA TRP A 316 13.19 -6.18 21.39
C TRP A 316 11.80 -6.42 22.02
N PRO A 317 11.53 -7.64 22.48
CA PRO A 317 10.36 -7.93 23.30
C PRO A 317 10.61 -7.49 24.75
N GLU A 318 9.78 -6.60 25.27
CA GLU A 318 9.87 -6.05 26.62
C GLU A 318 8.57 -6.32 27.39
N ALA A 319 8.72 -6.64 28.68
CA ALA A 319 7.60 -6.73 29.61
C ALA A 319 7.41 -5.37 30.29
N VAL A 320 6.16 -4.91 30.37
CA VAL A 320 5.83 -3.67 31.08
C VAL A 320 5.60 -4.01 32.55
N ALA A 321 6.42 -3.46 33.45
CA ALA A 321 6.41 -3.81 34.88
C ALA A 321 5.08 -3.47 35.57
N ASP A 322 4.36 -2.46 35.08
CA ASP A 322 3.09 -1.99 35.64
C ASP A 322 1.86 -2.78 35.12
N GLU A 323 2.07 -3.72 34.18
CA GLU A 323 1.01 -4.51 33.57
C GLU A 323 1.20 -6.03 33.79
N HIS A 324 0.22 -6.84 33.38
CA HIS A 324 0.30 -8.29 33.56
C HIS A 324 1.41 -8.92 32.72
N THR A 325 1.96 -10.06 33.16
CA THR A 325 3.12 -10.74 32.53
C THR A 325 2.91 -11.20 31.09
N GLY A 326 1.67 -11.26 30.61
CA GLY A 326 1.31 -11.48 29.21
C GLY A 326 1.23 -10.23 28.33
N HIS A 327 1.52 -9.03 28.86
CA HIS A 327 1.48 -7.79 28.10
C HIS A 327 2.83 -7.55 27.42
N LEU A 328 2.86 -7.76 26.10
CA LEU A 328 4.07 -7.68 25.30
C LEU A 328 4.18 -6.30 24.65
N ARG A 329 5.28 -5.61 24.97
CA ARG A 329 5.75 -4.43 24.24
C ARG A 329 6.85 -4.85 23.29
N LEU A 330 6.53 -4.93 22.00
CA LEU A 330 7.46 -5.34 20.96
C LEU A 330 7.96 -4.13 20.19
N TRP A 331 9.22 -3.76 20.41
CA TRP A 331 9.91 -2.75 19.61
C TRP A 331 10.71 -3.40 18.48
N VAL A 332 10.54 -2.89 17.26
CA VAL A 332 11.22 -3.37 16.05
C VAL A 332 11.89 -2.19 15.35
N GLY A 333 13.21 -2.14 15.40
CA GLY A 333 14.04 -1.14 14.74
C GLY A 333 14.06 -1.28 13.21
N ASP A 334 14.16 -0.15 12.51
CA ASP A 334 14.37 -0.10 11.06
C ASP A 334 15.82 -0.48 10.68
N GLU A 335 16.78 -0.18 11.56
CA GLU A 335 18.19 -0.54 11.46
C GLU A 335 18.65 -1.33 12.70
N ASP A 336 19.75 -2.07 12.55
CA ASP A 336 20.39 -2.76 13.67
C ASP A 336 20.95 -1.72 14.65
N LEU A 337 20.68 -1.88 15.95
CA LEU A 337 21.18 -0.98 16.98
C LEU A 337 22.72 -0.91 17.01
N ALA A 338 23.40 -1.97 16.56
CA ALA A 338 24.85 -1.97 16.39
C ALA A 338 25.34 -1.04 15.25
N LYS A 339 24.47 -0.73 14.29
CA LYS A 339 24.76 0.12 13.12
C LYS A 339 24.14 1.50 13.22
N SER A 340 23.18 1.70 14.13
CA SER A 340 22.57 3.00 14.36
C SER A 340 23.54 3.94 15.09
N ARG A 341 23.47 5.23 14.76
CA ARG A 341 24.24 6.24 15.49
C ARG A 341 23.57 6.48 16.85
N PRO A 342 24.30 6.42 17.97
CA PRO A 342 23.74 6.73 19.28
C PRO A 342 23.14 8.13 19.28
N ALA A 343 21.90 8.26 19.76
CA ALA A 343 21.35 9.57 20.04
C ALA A 343 22.22 10.22 21.15
N PRO A 344 22.65 11.49 20.99
CA PRO A 344 23.36 12.16 22.05
C PRO A 344 22.44 12.27 23.28
N TRP A 345 22.87 11.72 24.41
CA TRP A 345 22.16 11.87 25.67
C TRP A 345 22.14 13.36 26.07
N PRO A 346 20.99 13.91 26.50
CA PRO A 346 20.99 15.23 27.12
C PRO A 346 21.77 15.13 28.44
N LEU A 347 22.87 15.88 28.53
CA LEU A 347 23.65 16.06 29.75
C LEU A 347 22.95 17.02 30.71
#